data_AF-A0A7W7WE25-F1
#
_entry.id   AF-A0A7W7WE25-F1
#
_cell.length_a   1.000
_cell.length_b   1.000
_cell.length_c   1.000
_cell.angle_alpha   90.00
_cell.angle_beta   90.00
_cell.angle_gamma   90.00
#
_symmetry.space_group_name_H-M   'P 1'
#
loop_
_entity.id
_entity.type
_entity.pdbx_description
1 polymer ?
#
loop_
_entity_poly.entity_id
_entity_poly.type
_entity_poly.pdbx_seq_one_letter_code
_entity_poly.pdbx_strand_id
1 'polypeptide(L)' 'MADLDLKISLSAEIDGTVKRPDAILASSTPSIPIARLAQATGRLAQVVGLHFFNPVSVHPPATAR' A
#
# COMPACT_ATOMS: atom_id res chain seq x y z
N MET A 1 -6.24 -4.35 15.22
CA MET A 1 -5.23 -5.04 14.38
C MET A 1 -5.71 -4.97 12.94
N ALA A 2 -4.83 -4.69 11.97
CA ALA A 2 -5.25 -4.59 10.58
C ALA A 2 -5.63 -5.97 10.00
N ASP A 3 -6.66 -6.00 9.15
CA ASP A 3 -7.10 -7.20 8.44
C ASP A 3 -6.21 -7.43 7.20
N LEU A 4 -5.52 -8.57 7.15
CA LEU A 4 -4.60 -8.92 6.08
C LEU A 4 -5.34 -9.33 4.80
N ASP A 5 -6.35 -10.17 4.91
CA ASP A 5 -7.05 -10.77 3.77
C ASP A 5 -7.84 -9.70 3.01
N LEU A 6 -8.47 -8.78 3.74
CA LEU A 6 -9.12 -7.61 3.17
C LEU A 6 -8.12 -6.73 2.41
N LYS A 7 -6.96 -6.45 3.00
CA LYS A 7 -5.92 -5.62 2.37
C LYS A 7 -5.31 -6.27 1.13
N ILE A 8 -5.14 -7.59 1.14
CA ILE A 8 -4.68 -8.37 -0.03
C ILE A 8 -5.72 -8.27 -1.16
N SER A 9 -6.98 -8.52 -0.85
CA SER A 9 -8.07 -8.51 -1.83
C SER A 9 -8.24 -7.14 -2.49
N LEU A 10 -8.22 -6.07 -1.69
CA LEU A 10 -8.25 -4.69 -2.18
C LEU A 10 -7.03 -4.34 -3.05
N SER A 11 -5.84 -4.82 -2.69
CA SER A 11 -4.63 -4.55 -3.46
C SER A 11 -4.71 -5.17 -4.86
N ALA A 12 -5.23 -6.40 -4.97
CA ALA A 12 -5.48 -7.08 -6.24
C ALA A 12 -6.56 -6.38 -7.08
N GLU A 13 -7.65 -5.93 -6.44
CA GLU A 13 -8.74 -5.21 -7.13
C GLU A 13 -8.28 -3.86 -7.70
N ILE A 14 -7.54 -3.08 -6.91
CA ILE A 14 -6.97 -1.80 -7.35
C ILE A 14 -5.97 -2.05 -8.49
N ASP A 15 -5.15 -3.11 -8.38
CA ASP A 15 -4.20 -3.47 -9.43
C ASP A 15 -4.90 -3.77 -10.77
N GLY A 16 -5.98 -4.55 -10.72
CA GLY A 16 -6.81 -4.87 -11.88
C GLY A 16 -7.54 -3.66 -12.46
N THR A 17 -7.81 -2.63 -11.67
CA THR A 17 -8.57 -1.44 -12.08
C THR A 17 -7.68 -0.33 -12.63
N VAL A 18 -6.57 -0.03 -11.97
CA VAL A 18 -5.69 1.09 -12.33
C VAL A 18 -4.78 0.71 -13.49
N LYS A 19 -5.10 1.22 -14.69
CA LYS A 19 -4.38 0.92 -15.94
C LYS A 19 -3.17 1.80 -16.21
N ARG A 20 -2.96 2.86 -15.44
CA ARG A 20 -1.82 3.77 -15.65
C ARG A 20 -0.51 3.06 -15.26
N PRO A 21 0.47 2.97 -16.19
CA PRO A 21 1.67 2.13 -15.98
C PRO A 21 2.65 2.67 -14.96
N ASP A 22 2.57 3.95 -14.59
CA ASP A 22 3.42 4.62 -13.59
C ASP A 22 2.74 4.79 -12.23
N ALA A 23 1.51 4.27 -12.06
CA ALA A 23 0.78 4.42 -10.81
C ALA A 23 1.41 3.59 -9.68
N ILE A 24 1.62 4.25 -8.55
CA ILE A 24 2.12 3.65 -7.31
C ILE A 24 0.95 3.33 -6.38
N LEU A 25 0.93 2.10 -5.86
CA LEU A 25 0.02 1.69 -4.80
C LEU A 25 0.68 1.93 -3.43
N ALA A 26 0.22 2.94 -2.69
CA ALA A 26 0.72 3.25 -1.36
C ALA A 26 -0.21 2.69 -0.28
N SER A 27 0.36 2.00 0.72
CA SER A 27 -0.39 1.48 1.87
C SER A 27 0.17 2.05 3.18
N SER A 28 -0.70 2.59 4.02
CA SER A 28 -0.35 3.16 5.33
C SER A 28 -0.53 2.19 6.49
N THR A 29 -0.43 0.89 6.21
CA THR A 29 -0.61 -0.15 7.22
C THR A 29 0.57 -0.18 8.19
N PRO A 30 0.35 -0.10 9.52
CA PRO A 30 1.44 -0.06 10.49
C PRO A 30 2.02 -1.43 10.85
N SER A 31 1.34 -2.53 10.48
CA SER A 31 1.68 -3.88 10.98
C SER A 31 1.68 -4.96 9.91
N ILE A 32 1.34 -4.63 8.66
CA ILE A 32 1.36 -5.59 7.55
C ILE A 32 2.61 -5.30 6.70
N PRO A 33 3.51 -6.27 6.49
CA PRO A 33 4.65 -6.09 5.59
C PRO A 33 4.18 -5.74 4.18
N ILE A 34 4.72 -4.67 3.59
CA ILE A 34 4.32 -4.18 2.26
C ILE A 34 4.51 -5.25 1.18
N ALA A 35 5.57 -6.06 1.30
CA ALA A 35 5.81 -7.19 0.42
C ALA A 35 4.62 -8.18 0.34
N ARG A 36 3.85 -8.36 1.42
CA ARG A 36 2.66 -9.22 1.42
C ARG A 36 1.53 -8.64 0.57
N LEU A 37 1.34 -7.32 0.61
CA LEU A 37 0.34 -6.64 -0.23
C LEU A 37 0.80 -6.62 -1.69
N ALA A 38 2.09 -6.39 -1.91
CA ALA A 38 2.68 -6.34 -3.23
C ALA A 38 2.53 -7.66 -3.99
N GLN A 39 2.64 -8.81 -3.30
CA GLN A 39 2.44 -10.15 -3.87
C GLN A 39 1.04 -10.37 -4.45
N ALA A 40 0.05 -9.59 -4.04
CA ALA A 40 -1.31 -9.64 -4.59
C ALA A 40 -1.46 -8.87 -5.92
N THR A 41 -0.38 -8.26 -6.42
CA THR A 41 -0.38 -7.40 -7.62
C THR A 41 0.63 -7.89 -8.64
N GLY A 42 0.45 -7.53 -9.91
CA GLY A 42 1.42 -7.77 -10.98
C GLY A 42 2.61 -6.80 -10.99
N ARG A 43 2.66 -5.82 -10.07
CA ARG A 43 3.60 -4.69 -10.08
C ARG A 43 4.31 -4.48 -8.74
N LEU A 44 4.99 -5.53 -8.27
CA LEU A 44 5.72 -5.55 -7.00
C LEU A 44 6.56 -4.26 -6.73
N ALA A 45 7.28 -3.77 -7.75
CA ALA A 45 8.14 -2.59 -7.63
C ALA A 45 7.37 -1.26 -7.46
N GLN A 46 6.05 -1.27 -7.61
CA GLN A 46 5.17 -0.09 -7.55
C GLN A 46 4.27 -0.11 -6.32
N VAL A 47 4.54 -0.97 -5.34
CA VAL A 47 3.81 -1.00 -4.06
C VAL A 47 4.73 -0.50 -2.96
N VAL A 48 4.30 0.53 -2.22
CA VAL A 48 5.13 1.21 -1.21
C VAL A 48 4.41 1.36 0.12
N GLY A 49 5.18 1.38 1.21
CA GLY A 49 4.68 1.74 2.53
C GLY A 49 4.70 3.24 2.73
N LEU A 50 3.57 3.82 3.15
CA LEU A 50 3.46 5.25 3.43
C LEU A 50 2.89 5.47 4.85
N HIS A 51 3.78 5.71 5.80
CA HIS A 51 3.41 5.80 7.21
C HIS A 51 3.11 7.24 7.58
N PHE A 52 1.96 7.45 8.22
CA PHE A 52 1.56 8.74 8.76
C PHE A 52 1.55 8.69 10.28
N PHE A 53 1.97 9.80 10.89
CA PHE A 53 1.84 10.03 12.32
C PHE A 53 0.66 10.97 12.56
N ASN A 54 -0.15 10.69 13.58
CA ASN A 54 -1.30 11.52 13.92
C ASN A 54 -0.82 12.74 14.74
N PRO A 55 -1.22 13.99 14.40
CA PRO A 55 -2.17 14.39 13.36
C PRO A 55 -1.55 14.41 11.96
N VAL A 56 -2.22 13.72 11.03
CA VAL A 56 -1.73 13.55 9.65
C VAL A 56 -1.57 14.90 8.93
N SER A 57 -2.42 15.87 9.24
CA SER A 57 -2.42 17.18 8.57
C SER A 57 -1.20 18.05 8.88
N VAL A 58 -0.45 17.75 9.96
CA VAL A 58 0.69 18.58 10.40
C VAL A 58 2.04 17.85 10.34
N HIS A 59 2.03 16.56 9.96
CA HIS A 59 3.25 15.75 9.88
C HIS A 59 3.45 15.22 8.45
N PRO A 60 4.67 15.35 7.88
CA PRO A 60 4.98 14.75 6.59
C PRO A 60 4.97 13.23 6.67
N PRO A 61 4.53 12.52 5.61
CA PRO A 61 4.59 11.07 5.58
C PRO A 61 6.03 10.55 5.51
N ALA A 62 6.25 9.39 6.12
CA ALA A 62 7.49 8.62 5.98
C ALA A 62 7.29 7.46 4.99
N THR A 63 8.20 7.32 4.04
CA THR A 63 8.17 6.22 3.05
C THR A 63 9.04 5.05 3.50
N ALA A 64 8.48 3.84 3.50
CA ALA A 64 9.22 2.60 3.65
C ALA A 64 9.30 1.91 2.29
N ARG A 65 10.53 1.54 1.87
CA ARG A 65 10.78 0.75 0.66
C ARG A 65 10.48 -0.72 0.92
#